data_AF-A0A5B7HD94-F1
#
_entry.id   AF-A0A5B7HD94-F1
#
_cell.length_a   1.000
_cell.length_b   1.000
_cell.length_c   1.000
_cell.angle_alpha   90.00
_cell.angle_beta   90.00
_cell.angle_gamma   90.00
#
_symmetry.space_group_name_H-M   'P 1'
#
loop_
_entity.id
_entity.type
_entity.pdbx_description
1 polymer ?
#
loop_
_entity_poly.entity_id
_entity_poly.type
_entity_poly.pdbx_seq_one_letter_code
_entity_poly.pdbx_strand_id
1 'polypeptide(L)'
;MALVWDMPQIVFKSKGVTHTRRYTRWFGEELTAAQEMAAYALHHYSRWEDDIEAWQNPVLQDGSLPDWFKSAIFNELYFIADGGSVWLDLPEEVTSTLPLHDSRCEYGRFAYLESHEYRMYNTYDVHFYASWALVMLWPELQKSLQYDMAQWTTSADLTPRTHLFRGNKGVRKLANAVPHDAGDPGELESLFDAALRK
;
A
#
# COMPACT_ATOMS: atom_id res chain seq x y z
N MET A 1 27.39 7.15 1.31
CA MET A 1 27.25 5.68 1.53
C MET A 1 25.79 5.34 1.27
N ALA A 2 25.48 4.19 0.68
CA ALA A 2 24.10 3.74 0.45
C ALA A 2 23.90 2.34 1.07
N LEU A 3 22.75 2.13 1.70
CA LEU A 3 22.27 0.82 2.15
C LEU A 3 21.03 0.48 1.33
N VAL A 4 21.02 -0.71 0.75
CA VAL A 4 19.92 -1.21 -0.07
C VAL A 4 19.66 -2.67 0.25
N TRP A 5 18.44 -3.12 -0.03
CA TRP A 5 18.04 -4.51 0.08
C TRP A 5 17.15 -4.86 -1.11
N ASP A 6 17.43 -6.01 -1.72
CA ASP A 6 16.65 -6.57 -2.81
C ASP A 6 15.91 -7.80 -2.31
N MET A 7 14.59 -7.68 -2.17
CA MET A 7 13.66 -8.73 -1.77
C MET A 7 12.42 -8.64 -2.67
N PRO A 8 12.55 -9.03 -3.96
CA PRO A 8 11.59 -8.66 -5.01
C PRO A 8 10.23 -9.33 -4.83
N GLN A 9 10.21 -10.47 -4.15
CA GLN A 9 9.02 -11.28 -3.94
C GLN A 9 8.56 -11.20 -2.47
N ILE A 10 7.26 -11.13 -2.27
CA ILE A 10 6.62 -11.23 -0.96
C ILE A 10 5.53 -12.30 -1.00
N VAL A 11 5.48 -13.10 0.07
CA VAL A 11 4.49 -14.16 0.26
C VAL A 11 3.80 -13.91 1.60
N PHE A 12 2.48 -13.81 1.58
CA PHE A 12 1.67 -13.75 2.79
C PHE A 12 1.40 -15.16 3.32
N LYS A 13 0.86 -15.28 4.53
CA LYS A 13 0.60 -16.61 5.13
C LYS A 13 -0.39 -17.46 4.33
N SER A 14 -1.18 -16.84 3.44
CA SER A 14 -1.94 -17.50 2.39
C SER A 14 -1.03 -18.38 1.54
N LYS A 15 -1.14 -19.70 1.69
CA LYS A 15 -0.29 -20.64 0.94
C LYS A 15 -0.49 -20.47 -0.56
N GLY A 16 0.58 -20.14 -1.28
CA GLY A 16 0.69 -20.33 -2.73
C GLY A 16 0.52 -19.10 -3.62
N VAL A 17 0.36 -17.89 -3.06
CA VAL A 17 0.37 -16.65 -3.88
C VAL A 17 1.64 -15.86 -3.55
N THR A 18 2.47 -15.68 -4.58
CA THR A 18 3.66 -14.82 -4.52
C THR A 18 3.32 -13.52 -5.24
N HIS A 19 3.68 -12.40 -4.63
CA HIS A 19 3.48 -11.07 -5.19
C HIS A 19 4.82 -10.40 -5.45
N THR A 20 4.95 -9.73 -6.59
CA THR A 20 6.15 -8.94 -6.94
C THR A 20 6.03 -7.54 -6.36
N ARG A 21 7.08 -7.07 -5.66
CA ARG A 21 7.16 -5.70 -5.15
C ARG A 21 7.36 -4.70 -6.27
N ARG A 22 6.73 -3.52 -6.17
CA ARG A 22 6.70 -2.52 -7.25
C ARG A 22 8.08 -2.09 -7.74
N TYR A 23 9.08 -2.01 -6.87
CA TYR A 23 10.40 -1.46 -7.24
C TYR A 23 11.11 -2.26 -8.34
N THR A 24 10.75 -3.52 -8.55
CA THR A 24 11.34 -4.39 -9.58
C THR A 24 11.09 -3.87 -11.00
N ARG A 25 10.10 -2.99 -11.21
CA ARG A 25 9.88 -2.34 -12.52
C ARG A 25 11.07 -1.49 -12.97
N TRP A 26 11.89 -1.01 -12.04
CA TRP A 26 13.05 -0.17 -12.34
C TRP A 26 14.39 -0.92 -12.26
N PHE A 27 14.47 -1.98 -11.45
CA PHE A 27 15.73 -2.69 -11.17
C PHE A 27 15.70 -4.18 -11.55
N GLY A 28 14.57 -4.67 -12.08
CA GLY A 28 14.36 -6.07 -12.42
C GLY A 28 14.26 -7.00 -11.19
N GLU A 29 14.35 -8.30 -11.48
CA GLU A 29 14.40 -9.38 -10.49
C GLU A 29 15.74 -10.15 -10.58
N GLU A 30 16.71 -9.58 -11.30
CA GLU A 30 18.01 -10.17 -11.53
C GLU A 30 18.90 -10.08 -10.30
N LEU A 31 19.89 -10.98 -10.18
CA LEU A 31 20.82 -11.01 -9.05
C LEU A 31 21.70 -9.74 -8.93
N THR A 32 21.66 -8.85 -9.93
CA THR A 32 22.36 -7.56 -9.94
C THR A 32 21.53 -6.40 -9.40
N ALA A 33 20.23 -6.58 -9.13
CA ALA A 33 19.31 -5.51 -8.76
C ALA A 33 19.80 -4.72 -7.55
N ALA A 34 20.27 -5.38 -6.48
CA ALA A 34 20.82 -4.69 -5.32
C ALA A 34 22.04 -3.80 -5.66
N GLN A 35 22.93 -4.26 -6.53
CA GLN A 35 24.09 -3.47 -6.96
C GLN A 35 23.64 -2.26 -7.79
N GLU A 36 22.67 -2.45 -8.68
CA GLU A 36 22.09 -1.39 -9.51
C GLU A 36 21.36 -0.35 -8.67
N MET A 37 20.59 -0.77 -7.65
CA MET A 37 19.95 0.11 -6.68
C MET A 37 20.97 0.95 -5.91
N ALA A 38 22.04 0.32 -5.41
CA ALA A 38 23.09 1.02 -4.67
C ALA A 38 23.82 2.05 -5.56
N ALA A 39 24.16 1.65 -6.79
CA ALA A 39 24.76 2.55 -7.78
C ALA A 39 23.81 3.71 -8.10
N TYR A 40 22.53 3.43 -8.36
CA TYR A 40 21.51 4.44 -8.64
C TYR A 40 21.41 5.45 -7.50
N ALA A 41 21.33 4.98 -6.23
CA ALA A 41 21.26 5.85 -5.07
C ALA A 41 22.49 6.76 -4.93
N LEU A 42 23.70 6.21 -5.08
CA LEU A 42 24.93 6.99 -4.99
C LEU A 42 25.09 8.04 -6.09
N HIS A 43 24.47 7.84 -7.25
CA HIS A 43 24.48 8.81 -8.35
C HIS A 43 23.40 9.90 -8.22
N HIS A 44 22.30 9.63 -7.49
CA HIS A 44 21.13 10.52 -7.48
C HIS A 44 20.82 11.16 -6.13
N TYR A 45 21.49 10.76 -5.03
CA TYR A 45 21.14 11.24 -3.68
C TYR A 45 21.07 12.76 -3.55
N SER A 46 22.00 13.51 -4.17
CA SER A 46 22.03 14.96 -4.07
C SER A 46 20.78 15.60 -4.67
N ARG A 47 20.29 15.05 -5.78
CA ARG A 47 19.02 15.50 -6.38
C ARG A 47 17.84 15.17 -5.46
N TRP A 48 17.86 14.01 -4.80
CA TRP A 48 16.80 13.65 -3.87
C TRP A 48 16.77 14.58 -2.65
N GLU A 49 17.94 15.00 -2.14
CA GLU A 49 18.04 16.01 -1.08
C GLU A 49 17.38 17.32 -1.55
N ASP A 50 17.75 17.82 -2.75
CA ASP A 50 17.15 19.04 -3.32
C ASP A 50 15.62 18.91 -3.49
N ASP A 51 15.13 17.77 -4.01
CA ASP A 51 13.70 17.53 -4.24
C ASP A 51 12.91 17.44 -2.90
N ILE A 52 13.49 16.82 -1.86
CA ILE A 52 12.90 16.73 -0.52
C ILE A 52 12.84 18.12 0.12
N GLU A 53 13.93 18.88 0.08
CA GLU A 53 13.97 20.24 0.61
C GLU A 53 12.95 21.14 -0.10
N ALA A 54 12.89 21.08 -1.43
CA ALA A 54 11.95 21.84 -2.24
C ALA A 54 10.49 21.55 -1.85
N TRP A 55 10.15 20.28 -1.57
CA TRP A 55 8.82 19.89 -1.10
C TRP A 55 8.52 20.37 0.34
N GLN A 56 9.48 20.32 1.26
CA GLN A 56 9.28 20.72 2.66
C GLN A 56 9.25 22.25 2.84
N ASN A 57 10.05 22.99 2.06
CA ASN A 57 10.30 24.41 2.24
C ASN A 57 9.04 25.30 2.30
N PRO A 58 7.98 25.09 1.49
CA PRO A 58 6.76 25.89 1.60
C PRO A 58 6.13 25.87 2.99
N VAL A 59 6.21 24.74 3.72
CA VAL A 59 5.71 24.61 5.09
C VAL A 59 6.75 25.08 6.10
N LEU A 60 8.03 24.74 5.90
CA LEU A 60 9.10 25.12 6.83
C LEU A 60 9.32 26.63 6.91
N GLN A 61 9.23 27.32 5.77
CA GLN A 61 9.44 28.76 5.66
C GLN A 61 8.19 29.59 6.01
N ASP A 62 7.05 28.94 6.25
CA ASP A 62 5.85 29.63 6.72
C ASP A 62 6.02 30.06 8.19
N GLY A 63 6.24 31.34 8.41
CA GLY A 63 6.39 31.93 9.75
C GLY A 63 5.09 31.99 10.56
N SER A 64 3.94 31.70 9.96
CA SER A 64 2.64 31.63 10.65
C SER A 64 2.41 30.28 11.35
N LEU A 65 3.13 29.23 10.94
CA LEU A 65 3.02 27.89 11.50
C LEU A 65 4.03 27.71 12.66
N PRO A 66 3.59 27.18 13.82
CA PRO A 66 4.51 26.91 14.91
C PRO A 66 5.40 25.70 14.62
N ASP A 67 6.63 25.70 15.16
CA ASP A 67 7.63 24.65 14.87
C ASP A 67 7.19 23.24 15.26
N TRP A 68 6.42 23.11 16.35
CA TRP A 68 5.88 21.81 16.76
C TRP A 68 4.94 21.22 15.71
N PHE A 69 4.17 22.07 15.01
CA PHE A 69 3.22 21.65 13.98
C PHE A 69 3.96 21.20 12.71
N LYS A 70 4.99 21.96 12.31
CA LYS A 70 5.89 21.58 11.20
C LYS A 70 6.56 20.23 11.48
N SER A 71 7.05 20.04 12.70
CA SER A 71 7.61 18.76 13.13
C SER A 71 6.59 17.63 13.03
N ALA A 72 5.38 17.82 13.56
CA ALA A 72 4.35 16.78 13.54
C ALA A 72 3.93 16.41 12.11
N ILE A 73 3.60 17.37 11.25
CA ILE A 73 3.06 17.08 9.91
C ILE A 73 4.04 16.31 9.03
N PHE A 74 5.35 16.50 9.22
CA PHE A 74 6.37 15.74 8.50
C PHE A 74 6.69 14.41 9.16
N ASN A 75 6.87 14.38 10.48
CA ASN A 75 7.27 13.15 11.17
C ASN A 75 6.16 12.10 11.19
N GLU A 76 4.88 12.49 11.27
CA GLU A 76 3.76 11.54 11.22
C GLU A 76 3.66 10.80 9.87
N LEU A 77 4.26 11.32 8.79
CA LEU A 77 4.30 10.63 7.50
C LEU A 77 5.17 9.36 7.51
N TYR A 78 5.98 9.14 8.55
CA TYR A 78 6.78 7.92 8.69
C TYR A 78 5.95 6.65 8.51
N PHE A 79 4.68 6.69 8.95
CA PHE A 79 3.79 5.55 8.93
C PHE A 79 3.42 5.09 7.52
N ILE A 80 3.52 5.95 6.49
CA ILE A 80 3.32 5.54 5.10
C ILE A 80 4.40 4.55 4.65
N ALA A 81 5.60 4.62 5.22
CA ALA A 81 6.67 3.65 4.95
C ALA A 81 6.69 2.51 5.99
N ASP A 82 6.53 2.82 7.27
CA ASP A 82 6.75 1.90 8.38
C ASP A 82 5.48 1.16 8.85
N GLY A 83 4.30 1.61 8.42
CA GLY A 83 2.99 1.03 8.77
C GLY A 83 2.72 -0.33 8.11
N GLY A 84 3.74 -1.14 7.88
CA GLY A 84 3.63 -2.43 7.20
C GLY A 84 3.25 -2.31 5.73
N SER A 85 3.61 -1.21 5.07
CA SER A 85 3.18 -0.91 3.71
C SER A 85 3.64 -1.95 2.70
N VAL A 86 2.71 -2.30 1.80
CA VAL A 86 2.95 -3.16 0.66
C VAL A 86 2.60 -2.39 -0.60
N TRP A 87 3.55 -2.40 -1.54
CA TRP A 87 3.37 -1.84 -2.87
C TRP A 87 3.74 -2.90 -3.89
N LEU A 88 2.73 -3.43 -4.56
CA LEU A 88 2.83 -4.64 -5.36
C LEU A 88 2.52 -4.33 -6.83
N ASP A 89 3.24 -4.99 -7.73
CA ASP A 89 2.83 -5.03 -9.12
C ASP A 89 1.63 -5.97 -9.30
N LEU A 90 0.82 -5.71 -10.32
CA LEU A 90 -0.29 -6.57 -10.69
C LEU A 90 0.09 -7.38 -11.93
N PRO A 91 -0.15 -8.71 -11.94
CA PRO A 91 0.10 -9.53 -13.12
C PRO A 91 -0.66 -9.02 -14.35
N GLU A 92 -0.12 -9.27 -15.53
CA GLU A 92 -0.72 -8.83 -16.80
C GLU A 92 -2.12 -9.43 -17.00
N GLU A 93 -2.34 -10.65 -16.50
CA GLU A 93 -3.63 -11.34 -16.54
C GLU A 93 -4.70 -10.63 -15.71
N VAL A 94 -4.31 -9.84 -14.70
CA VAL A 94 -5.22 -9.01 -13.91
C VAL A 94 -5.39 -7.65 -14.56
N THR A 95 -4.29 -6.95 -14.86
CA THR A 95 -4.36 -5.58 -15.42
C THR A 95 -5.08 -5.53 -16.76
N SER A 96 -4.96 -6.56 -17.60
CA SER A 96 -5.72 -6.68 -18.86
C SER A 96 -7.24 -6.77 -18.72
N THR A 97 -7.73 -7.08 -17.51
CA THR A 97 -9.17 -7.12 -17.20
C THR A 97 -9.70 -5.83 -16.58
N LEU A 98 -8.80 -4.93 -16.17
CA LEU A 98 -9.16 -3.66 -15.56
C LEU A 98 -9.48 -2.60 -16.63
N PRO A 99 -10.31 -1.60 -16.32
CA PRO A 99 -10.48 -0.44 -17.18
C PRO A 99 -9.14 0.25 -17.45
N LEU A 100 -8.93 0.76 -18.67
CA LEU A 100 -7.68 1.44 -19.06
C LEU A 100 -7.32 2.63 -18.17
N HIS A 101 -8.30 3.28 -17.55
CA HIS A 101 -8.11 4.43 -16.66
C HIS A 101 -7.96 4.05 -15.18
N ASP A 102 -7.94 2.76 -14.86
CA ASP A 102 -7.72 2.29 -13.51
C ASP A 102 -6.27 2.54 -13.09
N SER A 103 -6.05 3.35 -12.05
CA SER A 103 -4.70 3.70 -11.57
C SER A 103 -3.89 2.45 -11.18
N ARG A 104 -4.54 1.31 -10.87
CA ARG A 104 -3.82 0.07 -10.55
C ARG A 104 -3.03 -0.50 -11.74
N CYS A 105 -3.39 -0.16 -12.97
CA CYS A 105 -2.64 -0.57 -14.16
C CYS A 105 -1.23 0.05 -14.18
N GLU A 106 -1.12 1.33 -13.84
CA GLU A 106 0.15 2.08 -13.88
C GLU A 106 0.85 2.16 -12.51
N TYR A 107 0.11 2.11 -11.42
CA TYR A 107 0.63 2.29 -10.06
C TYR A 107 0.55 1.02 -9.23
N GLY A 108 0.00 -0.07 -9.75
CA GLY A 108 -0.11 -1.33 -9.03
C GLY A 108 -1.05 -1.23 -7.83
N ARG A 109 -0.86 -2.12 -6.87
CA ARG A 109 -1.68 -2.22 -5.66
C ARG A 109 -0.93 -1.68 -4.45
N PHE A 110 -1.56 -0.79 -3.70
CA PHE A 110 -0.98 -0.20 -2.50
C PHE A 110 -1.85 -0.47 -1.27
N ALA A 111 -1.19 -0.84 -0.16
CA ALA A 111 -1.86 -0.95 1.13
C ALA A 111 -0.90 -0.75 2.29
N TYR A 112 -1.46 -0.41 3.45
CA TYR A 112 -0.74 -0.28 4.71
C TYR A 112 -1.64 -0.74 5.86
N LEU A 113 -1.05 -1.14 6.97
CA LEU A 113 -1.78 -1.65 8.13
C LEU A 113 -2.43 -0.50 8.89
N GLU A 114 -3.55 -0.78 9.54
CA GLU A 114 -4.12 0.11 10.56
C GLU A 114 -3.12 0.37 11.69
N SER A 115 -2.50 -0.69 12.21
CA SER A 115 -1.37 -0.60 13.16
C SER A 115 -0.59 -1.92 13.22
N HIS A 116 0.49 -1.94 14.02
CA HIS A 116 1.23 -3.19 14.29
C HIS A 116 0.47 -4.14 15.23
N GLU A 117 -0.52 -3.65 15.98
CA GLU A 117 -1.38 -4.45 16.85
C GLU A 117 -2.62 -4.96 16.09
N TYR A 118 -3.21 -4.08 15.27
CA TYR A 118 -4.33 -4.36 14.39
C TYR A 118 -3.82 -4.46 12.96
N ARG A 119 -3.34 -5.65 12.58
CA ARG A 119 -2.65 -5.89 11.31
C ARG A 119 -3.61 -6.07 10.13
N MET A 120 -4.61 -5.21 10.04
CA MET A 120 -5.59 -5.16 8.94
C MET A 120 -5.15 -4.12 7.92
N TYR A 121 -5.07 -4.51 6.65
CA TYR A 121 -4.67 -3.62 5.57
C TYR A 121 -5.81 -2.68 5.18
N ASN A 122 -5.50 -1.40 5.02
CA ASN A 122 -6.43 -0.37 4.54
C ASN A 122 -7.77 -0.39 5.30
N THR A 123 -7.75 -0.57 6.63
CA THR A 123 -8.95 -0.45 7.46
C THR A 123 -9.66 0.87 7.12
N TYR A 124 -10.82 0.78 6.49
CA TYR A 124 -11.35 1.82 5.63
C TYR A 124 -11.95 2.99 6.41
N ASP A 125 -12.59 2.69 7.54
CA ASP A 125 -13.09 3.69 8.49
C ASP A 125 -11.96 4.46 9.18
N VAL A 126 -10.80 3.82 9.40
CA VAL A 126 -9.59 4.51 9.90
C VAL A 126 -8.90 5.27 8.77
N HIS A 127 -8.78 4.66 7.59
CA HIS A 127 -8.20 5.26 6.39
C HIS A 127 -8.90 6.56 6.00
N PHE A 128 -10.20 6.71 6.28
CA PHE A 128 -10.92 7.98 6.09
C PHE A 128 -10.15 9.18 6.66
N TYR A 129 -9.60 9.07 7.87
CA TYR A 129 -8.83 10.14 8.52
C TYR A 129 -7.43 10.30 7.93
N ALA A 130 -6.74 9.17 7.68
CA ALA A 130 -5.38 9.17 7.14
C ALA A 130 -5.30 9.49 5.64
N SER A 131 -6.43 9.45 4.92
CA SER A 131 -6.51 9.60 3.47
C SER A 131 -5.96 10.94 2.96
N TRP A 132 -5.96 11.98 3.80
CA TRP A 132 -5.42 13.29 3.48
C TRP A 132 -3.95 13.25 3.05
N ALA A 133 -3.12 12.44 3.72
CA ALA A 133 -1.72 12.29 3.35
C ALA A 133 -1.58 11.71 1.93
N LEU A 134 -2.31 10.64 1.60
CA LEU A 134 -2.25 10.02 0.29
C LEU A 134 -2.87 10.89 -0.80
N VAL A 135 -4.05 11.47 -0.60
CA VAL A 135 -4.69 12.30 -1.64
C VAL A 135 -3.89 13.56 -1.96
N MET A 136 -3.20 14.14 -0.98
CA MET A 136 -2.38 15.35 -1.19
C MET A 136 -1.00 15.04 -1.77
N LEU A 137 -0.36 13.94 -1.36
CA LEU A 137 1.05 13.67 -1.70
C LEU A 137 1.23 12.56 -2.73
N TRP A 138 0.37 11.54 -2.73
CA TRP A 138 0.42 10.38 -3.63
C TRP A 138 -0.96 10.02 -4.19
N PRO A 139 -1.61 10.94 -4.94
CA PRO A 139 -3.01 10.78 -5.35
C PRO A 139 -3.28 9.53 -6.17
N GLU A 140 -2.30 9.03 -6.93
CA GLU A 140 -2.45 7.81 -7.72
C GLU A 140 -2.42 6.54 -6.86
N LEU A 141 -1.68 6.54 -5.74
CA LEU A 141 -1.77 5.48 -4.73
C LEU A 141 -3.12 5.51 -4.02
N GLN A 142 -3.63 6.72 -3.72
CA GLN A 142 -4.98 6.88 -3.17
C GLN A 142 -6.03 6.31 -4.12
N LYS A 143 -5.95 6.62 -5.42
CA LYS A 143 -6.87 6.06 -6.43
C LYS A 143 -6.75 4.54 -6.52
N SER A 144 -5.53 4.00 -6.53
CA SER A 144 -5.29 2.55 -6.52
C SER A 144 -6.03 1.85 -5.39
N LEU A 145 -5.90 2.37 -4.16
CA LEU A 145 -6.62 1.88 -2.98
C LEU A 145 -8.15 1.97 -3.16
N GLN A 146 -8.65 3.10 -3.67
CA GLN A 146 -10.08 3.32 -3.88
C GLN A 146 -10.68 2.38 -4.94
N TYR A 147 -9.94 2.06 -6.00
CA TYR A 147 -10.38 1.09 -7.01
C TYR A 147 -10.53 -0.31 -6.43
N ASP A 148 -9.62 -0.73 -5.55
CA ASP A 148 -9.75 -2.00 -4.83
C ASP A 148 -11.00 -2.01 -3.92
N MET A 149 -11.20 -0.95 -3.14
CA MET A 149 -12.37 -0.82 -2.26
C MET A 149 -13.69 -0.82 -3.05
N ALA A 150 -13.74 -0.12 -4.18
CA ALA A 150 -14.90 -0.10 -5.07
C ALA A 150 -15.19 -1.49 -5.64
N GLN A 151 -14.16 -2.20 -6.13
CA GLN A 151 -14.30 -3.56 -6.63
C GLN A 151 -14.84 -4.50 -5.56
N TRP A 152 -14.24 -4.49 -4.36
CA TRP A 152 -14.64 -5.36 -3.26
C TRP A 152 -15.98 -5.00 -2.64
N THR A 153 -16.44 -3.76 -2.79
CA THR A 153 -17.79 -3.37 -2.37
C THR A 153 -18.84 -4.19 -3.12
N THR A 154 -18.63 -4.42 -4.42
CA THR A 154 -19.57 -5.19 -5.26
C THR A 154 -19.40 -6.70 -5.15
N SER A 155 -18.31 -7.19 -4.56
CA SER A 155 -18.04 -8.63 -4.40
C SER A 155 -18.69 -9.22 -3.13
N ALA A 156 -18.93 -10.53 -3.18
CA ALA A 156 -19.38 -11.32 -2.03
C ALA A 156 -18.41 -12.49 -1.77
N ASP A 157 -18.18 -12.78 -0.50
CA ASP A 157 -17.55 -14.00 -0.01
C ASP A 157 -18.47 -14.60 1.07
N LEU A 158 -19.20 -15.65 0.67
CA LEU A 158 -20.18 -16.31 1.53
C LEU A 158 -19.55 -17.37 2.44
N THR A 159 -18.21 -17.49 2.44
CA THR A 159 -17.49 -18.43 3.30
C THR A 159 -17.85 -18.16 4.77
N PRO A 160 -18.35 -19.16 5.51
CA PRO A 160 -18.71 -18.98 6.90
C PRO A 160 -17.47 -18.64 7.76
N ARG A 161 -17.58 -17.60 8.57
CA ARG A 161 -16.56 -17.16 9.52
C ARG A 161 -17.18 -17.01 10.92
N THR A 162 -16.41 -17.35 11.93
CA THR A 162 -16.78 -17.10 13.33
C THR A 162 -16.39 -15.66 13.68
N HIS A 163 -17.36 -14.84 14.07
CA HIS A 163 -17.11 -13.47 14.52
C HIS A 163 -16.50 -13.45 15.92
N LEU A 164 -15.44 -12.66 16.11
CA LEU A 164 -14.69 -12.63 17.37
C LEU A 164 -15.50 -12.10 18.56
N PHE A 165 -16.40 -11.13 18.35
CA PHE A 165 -17.10 -10.46 19.45
C PHE A 165 -18.09 -11.36 20.21
N ARG A 166 -18.87 -12.19 19.51
CA ARG A 166 -19.89 -13.08 20.13
C ARG A 166 -19.67 -14.58 19.87
N GLY A 167 -18.72 -14.95 19.01
CA GLY A 167 -18.54 -16.36 18.59
C GLY A 167 -19.61 -16.88 17.64
N ASN A 168 -20.51 -16.02 17.17
CA ASN A 168 -21.53 -16.40 16.19
C ASN A 168 -20.90 -16.62 14.83
N LYS A 169 -21.46 -17.54 14.04
CA LYS A 169 -21.10 -17.71 12.63
C LYS A 169 -21.86 -16.71 11.76
N GLY A 170 -21.18 -16.11 10.80
CA GLY A 170 -21.78 -15.32 9.74
C GLY A 170 -20.98 -15.47 8.44
N VAL A 171 -21.44 -14.82 7.38
CA VAL A 171 -20.72 -14.77 6.11
C VAL A 171 -19.56 -13.80 6.21
N ARG A 172 -18.47 -14.05 5.47
CA ARG A 172 -17.30 -13.16 5.48
C ARG A 172 -17.61 -11.79 4.90
N LYS A 173 -18.27 -11.75 3.74
CA LYS A 173 -18.56 -10.52 3.00
C LYS A 173 -19.82 -10.64 2.17
N LEU A 174 -20.76 -9.72 2.36
CA LEU A 174 -21.93 -9.56 1.49
C LEU A 174 -21.63 -8.59 0.36
N ALA A 175 -22.21 -8.80 -0.82
CA ALA A 175 -22.19 -7.82 -1.90
C ALA A 175 -22.87 -6.51 -1.48
N ASN A 176 -22.40 -5.40 -2.07
CA ASN A 176 -22.88 -4.03 -1.85
C ASN A 176 -22.65 -3.48 -0.44
N ALA A 177 -21.82 -4.13 0.37
CA ALA A 177 -21.27 -3.58 1.60
C ALA A 177 -19.82 -3.20 1.37
N VAL A 178 -19.37 -2.03 1.82
CA VAL A 178 -17.95 -1.67 1.79
C VAL A 178 -17.21 -2.60 2.76
N PRO A 179 -16.09 -3.24 2.36
CA PRO A 179 -15.30 -4.03 3.29
C PRO A 179 -14.72 -3.13 4.39
N HIS A 180 -14.57 -3.68 5.60
CA HIS A 180 -13.90 -2.97 6.69
C HIS A 180 -12.41 -2.81 6.38
N ASP A 181 -11.77 -3.84 5.86
CA ASP A 181 -10.35 -3.86 5.54
C ASP A 181 -10.08 -4.79 4.33
N ALA A 182 -8.83 -4.81 3.86
CA ALA A 182 -8.34 -5.61 2.75
C ALA A 182 -7.76 -6.98 3.17
N GLY A 183 -7.88 -7.34 4.45
CA GLY A 183 -7.35 -8.57 5.06
C GLY A 183 -6.12 -8.33 5.94
N ASP A 184 -5.59 -9.40 6.52
CA ASP A 184 -4.41 -9.41 7.41
C ASP A 184 -3.27 -10.28 6.82
N PRO A 185 -1.98 -9.91 6.98
CA PRO A 185 -0.83 -10.66 6.44
C PRO A 185 -0.77 -12.14 6.84
N GLY A 186 -1.39 -12.47 7.98
CA GLY A 186 -1.51 -13.78 8.58
C GLY A 186 -2.78 -14.55 8.21
N GLU A 187 -3.67 -13.98 7.40
CA GLU A 187 -4.83 -14.70 6.88
C GLU A 187 -4.43 -15.75 5.85
N LEU A 188 -5.19 -16.85 5.83
CA LEU A 188 -5.02 -17.90 4.83
C LEU A 188 -5.56 -17.50 3.45
N GLU A 189 -6.44 -16.50 3.39
CA GLU A 189 -7.09 -16.00 2.18
C GLU A 189 -7.38 -14.52 2.39
N SER A 190 -6.50 -13.63 1.95
CA SER A 190 -6.75 -12.19 2.01
C SER A 190 -7.58 -11.73 0.79
N LEU A 191 -8.17 -10.53 0.84
CA LEU A 191 -8.83 -9.96 -0.35
C LEU A 191 -7.81 -9.65 -1.46
N PHE A 192 -6.53 -9.47 -1.12
CA PHE A 192 -5.43 -9.38 -2.09
C PHE A 192 -5.34 -10.64 -2.97
N ASP A 193 -5.54 -11.82 -2.37
CA ASP A 193 -5.38 -13.10 -3.07
C ASP A 193 -6.65 -13.51 -3.81
N ALA A 194 -7.83 -13.06 -3.36
CA ALA A 194 -9.12 -13.39 -3.97
C ALA A 194 -9.22 -12.87 -5.42
N ALA A 195 -8.54 -11.77 -5.76
CA ALA A 195 -8.50 -11.23 -7.11
C ALA A 195 -7.58 -12.02 -8.07
N LEU A 196 -6.69 -12.86 -7.54
CA LEU A 196 -5.68 -13.62 -8.30
C LEU A 196 -6.07 -15.08 -8.53
N ARG A 197 -7.09 -15.60 -7.81
CA ARG A 197 -7.59 -16.96 -7.98
C ARG A 197 -8.75 -16.96 -8.97
N LYS A 198 -8.50 -17.42 -10.20
CA LYS A 198 -9.54 -17.89 -11.13
C LYS A 198 -9.94 -19.33 -10.80
#